data_AF-A0A7C6SHN8-F1
#
_entry.id   AF-A0A7C6SHN8-F1
#
_cell.length_a   1.000
_cell.length_b   1.000
_cell.length_c   1.000
_cell.angle_alpha   90.00
_cell.angle_beta   90.00
_cell.angle_gamma   90.00
#
_symmetry.space_group_name_H-M   'P 1'
#
loop_
_entity.id
_entity.type
_entity.pdbx_description
1 polymer ?
#
loop_
_entity_poly.entity_id
_entity_poly.type
_entity_poly.pdbx_seq_one_letter_code
_entity_poly.pdbx_strand_id
1 'polypeptide(L)'
;MRQIKETHQINRILMILLNREIITVKELSEEIGLTEKTTRARLNLLDQYLQEHQLGSIQRKTRIGVWLEMTIGKEPEVMDLIADATGTTLYNAQSSFAKMIKLFLLRPEATYTLAQLSEKLYLSVPTVSKLVEEVEQWFARYEIELKRQTNRGHWLEFEESQYRTALINFIFEHVEREHLIEKVDEMLYGNDWSFINATIIDVERDWGIKLNDQSFLNLALSLSISIYRLKQDKPVSQVYDSAIRDYNEYYFISSIIHKIEARLQIEFPETEKYYHVFQLLGSSRLLDLQQGDVWFDDGSENRRYFCQETAVDCGDALSYFRGDCFGLLVCCAV
;
A
#
# COMPACT_ATOMS: atom_id res chain seq x y z
N MET A 1 23.33 2.43 17.74
CA MET A 1 23.36 3.88 17.40
C MET A 1 24.64 4.33 16.69
N ARG A 2 25.85 4.09 17.23
CA ARG A 2 27.11 4.57 16.60
C ARG A 2 27.40 3.93 15.23
N GLN A 3 27.16 2.62 15.07
CA GLN A 3 27.29 1.92 13.79
C GLN A 3 26.29 2.43 12.72
N ILE A 4 25.02 2.63 13.09
CA ILE A 4 23.98 3.15 12.19
C ILE A 4 24.36 4.54 11.64
N LYS A 5 24.85 5.42 12.51
CA LYS A 5 25.30 6.77 12.13
C LYS A 5 26.52 6.74 11.20
N GLU A 6 27.38 5.75 11.37
CA GLU A 6 28.57 5.51 10.57
C GLU A 6 28.22 4.96 9.17
N THR A 7 27.29 4.01 9.08
CA THR A 7 26.76 3.50 7.82
C THR A 7 26.06 4.59 7.00
N HIS A 8 25.21 5.39 7.64
CA HIS A 8 24.52 6.51 6.98
C HIS A 8 25.49 7.55 6.39
N GLN A 9 26.62 7.82 7.06
CA GLN A 9 27.65 8.73 6.56
C GLN A 9 28.37 8.16 5.34
N ILE A 10 28.67 6.86 5.35
CA ILE A 10 29.32 6.16 4.24
C ILE A 10 28.43 6.18 3.00
N ASN A 11 27.14 5.92 3.15
CA ASN A 11 26.19 5.95 2.02
C ASN A 11 26.05 7.34 1.40
N ARG A 12 26.02 8.40 2.24
CA ARG A 12 26.01 9.78 1.73
C ARG A 12 27.26 10.10 0.93
N ILE A 13 28.43 9.62 1.37
CA ILE A 13 29.68 9.78 0.61
C ILE A 13 29.59 9.04 -0.73
N LEU A 14 29.11 7.80 -0.73
CA LEU A 14 28.94 7.01 -1.96
C LEU A 14 27.99 7.68 -2.96
N MET A 15 26.85 8.21 -2.48
CA MET A 15 25.90 8.97 -3.30
C MET A 15 26.50 10.22 -3.94
N ILE A 16 27.33 10.95 -3.20
CA ILE A 16 28.00 12.15 -3.73
C ILE A 16 29.01 11.76 -4.82
N LEU A 17 29.75 10.66 -4.62
CA LEU A 17 30.74 10.18 -5.58
C LEU A 17 30.12 9.55 -6.84
N LEU A 18 28.90 9.00 -6.76
CA LEU A 18 28.16 8.53 -7.94
C LEU A 18 27.65 9.68 -8.83
N ASN A 19 27.30 10.80 -8.21
CA ASN A 19 26.69 11.94 -8.89
C ASN A 19 27.72 12.98 -9.39
N ARG A 20 29.01 12.82 -9.06
CA ARG A 20 30.07 13.77 -9.43
C ARG A 20 31.30 13.05 -9.97
N GLU A 21 31.84 13.56 -11.06
CA GLU A 21 33.07 13.01 -11.67
C GLU A 21 34.29 13.15 -10.75
N ILE A 22 34.46 14.27 -10.04
CA ILE A 22 35.59 14.53 -9.14
C ILE A 22 35.16 15.48 -8.01
N ILE A 23 35.53 15.20 -6.75
CA ILE A 23 35.29 16.09 -5.59
C ILE A 23 36.51 16.14 -4.66
N THR A 24 36.80 17.29 -4.04
CA THR A 24 37.87 17.34 -3.02
C THR A 24 37.40 16.81 -1.67
N VAL A 25 38.33 16.30 -0.85
CA VAL A 25 38.01 15.85 0.53
C VAL A 25 37.44 16.98 1.37
N LYS A 26 37.87 18.22 1.12
CA LYS A 26 37.39 19.41 1.83
C LYS A 26 35.92 19.67 1.51
N GLU A 27 35.57 19.79 0.23
CA GLU A 27 34.17 19.97 -0.22
C GLU A 27 33.27 18.83 0.26
N LEU A 28 33.75 17.58 0.11
CA LEU A 28 33.03 16.41 0.58
C LEU A 28 32.76 16.49 2.09
N SER A 29 33.75 16.92 2.87
CA SER A 29 33.62 17.04 4.33
C SER A 29 32.66 18.14 4.77
N GLU A 30 32.64 19.26 4.04
CA GLU A 30 31.71 20.38 4.26
C GLU A 30 30.26 19.95 3.95
N GLU A 31 30.03 19.24 2.85
CA GLU A 31 28.70 18.80 2.40
C GLU A 31 28.07 17.75 3.32
N ILE A 32 28.88 16.85 3.89
CA ILE A 32 28.41 15.83 4.83
C ILE A 32 28.43 16.29 6.30
N GLY A 33 28.99 17.47 6.59
CA GLY A 33 29.10 18.03 7.94
C GLY A 33 30.08 17.26 8.85
N LEU A 34 31.18 16.75 8.29
CA LEU A 34 32.22 16.01 9.02
C LEU A 34 33.57 16.72 8.95
N THR A 35 34.51 16.34 9.82
CA THR A 35 35.90 16.78 9.69
C THR A 35 36.58 16.07 8.52
N GLU A 36 37.57 16.70 7.88
CA GLU A 36 38.37 16.05 6.84
C GLU A 36 39.00 14.73 7.32
N LYS A 37 39.43 14.67 8.58
CA LYS A 37 40.02 13.47 9.19
C LYS A 37 39.00 12.32 9.22
N THR A 38 37.77 12.60 9.66
CA THR A 38 36.68 11.60 9.69
C THR A 38 36.28 11.19 8.27
N THR A 39 36.19 12.15 7.35
CA THR A 39 35.83 11.90 5.95
C THR A 39 36.83 10.97 5.27
N ARG A 40 38.15 11.16 5.49
CA ARG A 40 39.20 10.26 4.99
C ARG A 40 39.08 8.85 5.56
N ALA A 41 38.76 8.72 6.85
CA ALA A 41 38.56 7.41 7.47
C ALA A 41 37.34 6.68 6.86
N ARG A 42 36.25 7.40 6.61
CA ARG A 42 35.03 6.87 5.98
C ARG A 42 35.27 6.47 4.53
N LEU A 43 36.01 7.27 3.76
CA LEU A 43 36.43 6.94 2.40
C LEU A 43 37.29 5.67 2.35
N ASN A 44 38.15 5.42 3.34
CA ASN A 44 38.92 4.17 3.38
C ASN A 44 38.03 2.95 3.61
N LEU A 45 37.06 3.05 4.52
CA LEU A 45 36.11 1.96 4.78
C LEU A 45 35.25 1.66 3.55
N LEU A 46 34.78 2.70 2.86
CA LEU A 46 34.01 2.55 1.63
C LEU A 46 34.83 1.91 0.51
N ASP A 47 36.08 2.34 0.33
CA ASP A 47 36.99 1.78 -0.67
C ASP A 47 37.26 0.29 -0.43
N GLN A 48 37.55 -0.09 0.83
CA GLN A 48 37.73 -1.48 1.21
C GLN A 48 36.49 -2.33 0.89
N TYR A 49 35.30 -1.82 1.23
CA TYR A 49 34.04 -2.51 0.97
C TYR A 49 33.80 -2.72 -0.54
N LEU A 50 33.99 -1.68 -1.35
CA LEU A 50 33.80 -1.77 -2.80
C LEU A 50 34.75 -2.78 -3.45
N GLN A 51 35.99 -2.86 -2.97
CA GLN A 51 36.99 -3.82 -3.45
C GLN A 51 36.67 -5.25 -3.02
N GLU A 52 36.29 -5.48 -1.77
CA GLU A 52 35.91 -6.80 -1.25
C GLU A 52 34.74 -7.41 -2.05
N HIS A 53 33.79 -6.57 -2.47
CA HIS A 53 32.61 -6.96 -3.23
C HIS A 53 32.77 -6.83 -4.76
N GLN A 54 33.95 -6.45 -5.26
CA GLN A 54 34.25 -6.31 -6.71
C GLN A 54 33.37 -5.28 -7.44
N LEU A 55 32.90 -4.27 -6.72
CA LEU A 55 31.96 -3.25 -7.21
C LEU A 55 32.68 -2.04 -7.79
N GLY A 56 33.89 -1.75 -7.32
CA GLY A 56 34.69 -0.63 -7.78
C GLY A 56 35.81 -0.28 -6.80
N SER A 57 36.40 0.90 -6.99
CA SER A 57 37.45 1.45 -6.12
C SER A 57 37.39 2.97 -6.06
N ILE A 58 37.87 3.54 -4.95
CA ILE A 58 37.96 4.99 -4.78
C ILE A 58 39.36 5.46 -5.16
N GLN A 59 39.43 6.26 -6.21
CA GLN A 59 40.68 6.83 -6.69
C GLN A 59 40.94 8.20 -6.06
N ARG A 60 42.21 8.48 -5.78
CA ARG A 60 42.63 9.71 -5.09
C ARG A 60 43.89 10.28 -5.74
N LYS A 61 43.85 11.56 -6.09
CA LYS A 61 45.02 12.24 -6.63
C LYS A 61 45.15 13.65 -6.04
N THR A 62 46.34 13.93 -5.51
CA THR A 62 46.69 15.23 -4.91
C THR A 62 46.45 16.36 -5.91
N ARG A 63 45.76 17.42 -5.48
CA ARG A 63 45.34 18.58 -6.29
C ARG A 63 44.26 18.32 -7.37
N ILE A 64 43.76 17.10 -7.49
CA ILE A 64 42.66 16.77 -8.42
C ILE A 64 41.40 16.45 -7.63
N GLY A 65 41.48 15.56 -6.65
CA GLY A 65 40.35 15.19 -5.81
C GLY A 65 40.21 13.69 -5.65
N VAL A 66 38.99 13.27 -5.37
CA VAL A 66 38.53 11.91 -5.12
C VAL A 66 37.39 11.61 -6.08
N TRP A 67 37.40 10.41 -6.67
CA TRP A 67 36.32 9.93 -7.53
C TRP A 67 36.13 8.43 -7.37
N LEU A 68 34.96 7.95 -7.77
CA LEU A 68 34.61 6.54 -7.77
C LEU A 68 34.86 5.96 -9.17
N GLU A 69 35.62 4.88 -9.24
CA GLU A 69 35.80 4.08 -10.45
C GLU A 69 35.04 2.77 -10.28
N MET A 70 33.97 2.62 -11.06
CA MET A 70 33.05 1.48 -10.97
C MET A 70 33.50 0.33 -11.86
N THR A 71 33.28 -0.90 -11.38
CA THR A 71 33.39 -2.08 -12.25
C THR A 71 32.25 -2.05 -13.26
N ILE A 72 32.58 -2.21 -14.54
CA ILE A 72 31.62 -2.16 -15.65
C ILE A 72 30.49 -3.18 -15.43
N GLY A 73 29.24 -2.71 -15.44
CA GLY A 73 28.04 -3.53 -15.29
C GLY A 73 27.62 -3.84 -13.86
N LYS A 74 28.31 -3.27 -12.86
CA LYS A 74 28.01 -3.40 -11.41
C LYS A 74 27.33 -2.18 -10.81
N GLU A 75 27.00 -1.19 -11.63
CA GLU A 75 26.24 0.00 -11.24
C GLU A 75 24.89 -0.33 -10.56
N PRO A 76 24.12 -1.35 -10.99
CA PRO A 76 22.88 -1.74 -10.32
C PRO A 76 23.10 -2.25 -8.90
N GLU A 77 24.13 -3.09 -8.69
CA GLU A 77 24.44 -3.67 -7.38
C GLU A 77 24.86 -2.61 -6.37
N VAL A 78 25.57 -1.56 -6.81
CA VAL A 78 25.93 -0.42 -5.97
C VAL A 78 24.73 0.46 -5.63
N MET A 79 23.77 0.60 -6.55
CA MET A 79 22.52 1.31 -6.26
C MET A 79 21.64 0.55 -5.26
N ASP A 80 21.61 -0.78 -5.34
CA ASP A 80 20.91 -1.63 -4.37
C ASP A 80 21.55 -1.56 -2.97
N LEU A 81 22.89 -1.49 -2.90
CA LEU A 81 23.62 -1.34 -1.63
C LEU A 81 23.34 -0.02 -0.91
N ILE A 82 23.15 1.06 -1.66
CA ILE A 82 22.74 2.36 -1.09
C ILE A 82 21.33 2.27 -0.53
N ALA A 83 20.45 1.48 -1.16
CA ALA A 83 19.11 1.24 -0.68
C ALA A 83 19.12 0.43 0.64
N ASP A 84 19.91 -0.65 0.72
CA ASP A 84 19.95 -1.55 1.88
C ASP A 84 20.63 -0.94 3.11
N ALA A 85 21.69 -0.18 2.93
CA ALA A 85 22.53 0.31 4.03
C ALA A 85 21.95 1.54 4.77
N THR A 86 20.85 2.13 4.32
CA THR A 86 20.17 3.22 5.05
C THR A 86 19.39 2.73 6.28
N GLY A 87 19.37 1.41 6.51
CA GLY A 87 19.07 0.85 7.83
C GLY A 87 17.70 1.22 8.38
N THR A 88 16.71 1.29 7.48
CA THR A 88 15.35 0.93 7.83
C THR A 88 15.04 -0.26 6.95
N THR A 89 14.60 -1.37 7.54
CA THR A 89 13.82 -2.39 6.83
C THR A 89 12.59 -1.70 6.24
N LEU A 90 12.77 -1.04 5.10
CA LEU A 90 11.73 -0.51 4.23
C LEU A 90 11.64 -1.48 3.07
N TYR A 91 11.17 -2.69 3.37
CA TYR A 91 10.28 -3.36 2.44
C TYR A 91 9.17 -2.34 2.22
N ASN A 92 9.26 -1.60 1.12
CA ASN A 92 8.33 -1.77 0.02
C ASN A 92 8.17 -0.49 -0.81
N ALA A 93 8.30 0.75 -0.33
CA ALA A 93 8.07 1.91 -1.22
C ALA A 93 9.20 2.28 -2.22
N GLN A 94 10.41 1.69 -2.10
CA GLN A 94 11.61 2.17 -2.83
C GLN A 94 12.23 1.20 -3.83
N SER A 95 11.84 -0.07 -3.86
CA SER A 95 12.29 -1.02 -4.88
C SER A 95 11.76 -0.58 -6.25
N SER A 96 12.53 -0.82 -7.32
CA SER A 96 12.09 -0.51 -8.69
C SER A 96 10.77 -1.20 -9.03
N PHE A 97 10.53 -2.38 -8.46
CA PHE A 97 9.28 -3.13 -8.52
C PHE A 97 8.10 -2.35 -7.96
N ALA A 98 8.17 -1.93 -6.70
CA ALA A 98 7.10 -1.16 -6.08
C ALA A 98 6.93 0.23 -6.67
N LYS A 99 8.01 0.85 -7.15
CA LYS A 99 7.94 2.09 -7.93
C LYS A 99 7.14 1.88 -9.22
N MET A 100 7.33 0.76 -9.92
CA MET A 100 6.55 0.42 -11.11
C MET A 100 5.07 0.19 -10.76
N ILE A 101 4.77 -0.58 -9.71
CA ILE A 101 3.39 -0.77 -9.24
C ILE A 101 2.74 0.57 -8.90
N LYS A 102 3.44 1.41 -8.12
CA LYS A 102 2.98 2.77 -7.77
C LYS A 102 2.71 3.62 -9.01
N LEU A 103 3.56 3.56 -10.05
CA LEU A 103 3.35 4.30 -11.29
C LEU A 103 2.05 3.91 -12.00
N PHE A 104 1.71 2.63 -12.01
CA PHE A 104 0.45 2.14 -12.56
C PHE A 104 -0.73 2.49 -11.65
N LEU A 105 -0.62 2.28 -10.33
CA LEU A 105 -1.72 2.54 -9.39
C LEU A 105 -2.10 4.02 -9.27
N LEU A 106 -1.13 4.94 -9.38
CA LEU A 106 -1.39 6.39 -9.35
C LEU A 106 -2.02 6.91 -10.65
N ARG A 107 -1.90 6.17 -11.75
CA ARG A 107 -2.46 6.52 -13.06
C ARG A 107 -2.98 5.26 -13.75
N PRO A 108 -4.07 4.67 -13.23
CA PRO A 108 -4.48 3.33 -13.64
C PRO A 108 -4.99 3.30 -15.09
N GLU A 109 -5.42 4.43 -15.65
CA GLU A 109 -5.81 4.56 -17.05
C GLU A 109 -4.63 4.89 -18.00
N ALA A 110 -3.41 5.08 -17.47
CA ALA A 110 -2.25 5.40 -18.29
C ALA A 110 -1.71 4.17 -19.03
N THR A 111 -1.08 4.44 -20.17
CA THR A 111 -0.32 3.44 -20.93
C THR A 111 1.14 3.82 -20.96
N TYR A 112 2.04 2.87 -20.72
CA TYR A 112 3.49 3.09 -20.72
C TYR A 112 4.21 2.10 -21.64
N THR A 113 5.09 2.61 -22.49
CA THR A 113 6.06 1.78 -23.23
C THR A 113 7.24 1.38 -22.33
N LEU A 114 7.95 0.30 -22.69
CA LEU A 114 9.18 -0.09 -21.98
C LEU A 114 10.22 1.03 -21.94
N ALA A 115 10.31 1.85 -23.00
CA ALA A 115 11.21 3.01 -23.04
C ALA A 115 10.80 4.09 -22.02
N GLN A 116 9.51 4.39 -21.90
CA GLN A 116 9.02 5.35 -20.91
C GLN A 116 9.18 4.83 -19.48
N LEU A 117 8.97 3.53 -19.24
CA LEU A 117 9.20 2.91 -17.94
C LEU A 117 10.70 2.92 -17.59
N SER A 118 11.56 2.64 -18.57
CA SER A 118 13.02 2.73 -18.46
C SER A 118 13.48 4.12 -18.06
N GLU A 119 12.95 5.17 -18.70
CA GLU A 119 13.25 6.56 -18.34
C GLU A 119 12.75 6.92 -16.93
N LYS A 120 11.50 6.56 -16.59
CA LYS A 120 10.89 6.88 -15.30
C LYS A 120 11.55 6.18 -14.12
N LEU A 121 12.05 4.97 -14.33
CA LEU A 121 12.69 4.16 -13.30
C LEU A 121 14.21 4.27 -13.32
N TYR A 122 14.78 4.98 -14.30
CA TYR A 122 16.23 5.06 -14.54
C TYR A 122 16.89 3.68 -14.67
N LEU A 123 16.23 2.77 -15.40
CA LEU A 123 16.68 1.39 -15.61
C LEU A 123 16.85 1.06 -17.08
N SER A 124 17.67 0.05 -17.41
CA SER A 124 17.78 -0.44 -18.78
C SER A 124 16.47 -1.09 -19.27
N VAL A 125 16.19 -1.01 -20.57
CA VAL A 125 14.99 -1.64 -21.18
C VAL A 125 14.91 -3.15 -20.89
N PRO A 126 16.00 -3.96 -20.97
CA PRO A 126 15.96 -5.36 -20.57
C PRO A 126 15.59 -5.58 -19.10
N THR A 127 16.09 -4.74 -18.18
CA THR A 127 15.75 -4.82 -16.75
C THR A 127 14.26 -4.53 -16.53
N VAL A 128 13.74 -3.48 -17.16
CA VAL A 128 12.31 -3.13 -17.10
C VAL A 128 11.44 -4.24 -17.67
N SER A 129 11.85 -4.88 -18.76
CA SER A 129 11.09 -5.99 -19.34
C SER A 129 10.90 -7.15 -18.35
N LYS A 130 11.95 -7.52 -17.62
CA LYS A 130 11.84 -8.55 -16.56
C LYS A 130 10.96 -8.07 -15.41
N LEU A 131 11.12 -6.82 -15.02
CA LEU A 131 10.35 -6.22 -13.94
C LEU A 131 8.84 -6.18 -14.26
N VAL A 132 8.48 -5.94 -15.52
CA VAL A 132 7.09 -5.99 -15.99
C VAL A 132 6.48 -7.38 -15.78
N GLU A 133 7.22 -8.46 -16.00
CA GLU A 133 6.74 -9.83 -15.77
C GLU A 133 6.44 -10.09 -14.29
N GLU A 134 7.27 -9.57 -13.39
CA GLU A 134 7.02 -9.66 -11.94
C GLU A 134 5.79 -8.82 -11.54
N VAL A 135 5.67 -7.61 -12.10
CA VAL A 135 4.56 -6.69 -11.78
C VAL A 135 3.22 -7.24 -12.29
N GLU A 136 3.22 -7.89 -13.46
CA GLU A 136 2.06 -8.62 -13.98
C GLU A 136 1.58 -9.68 -12.97
N GLN A 137 2.49 -10.45 -12.37
CA GLN A 137 2.15 -11.45 -11.36
C GLN A 137 1.58 -10.85 -10.07
N TRP A 138 2.01 -9.64 -9.69
CA TRP A 138 1.44 -8.94 -8.53
C TRP A 138 0.02 -8.49 -8.80
N PHE A 139 -0.24 -7.87 -9.96
CA PHE A 139 -1.59 -7.44 -10.35
C PHE A 139 -2.56 -8.61 -10.52
N ALA A 140 -2.08 -9.76 -11.02
CA ALA A 140 -2.89 -10.95 -11.19
C ALA A 140 -3.51 -11.48 -9.87
N ARG A 141 -2.89 -11.21 -8.71
CA ARG A 141 -3.44 -11.58 -7.38
C ARG A 141 -4.75 -10.87 -7.06
N TYR A 142 -5.00 -9.74 -7.72
CA TYR A 142 -6.19 -8.92 -7.57
C TYR A 142 -7.10 -9.00 -8.79
N GLU A 143 -6.89 -9.98 -9.68
CA GLU A 143 -7.64 -10.15 -10.93
C GLU A 143 -7.49 -8.95 -11.90
N ILE A 144 -6.39 -8.21 -11.78
CA ILE A 144 -6.04 -7.10 -12.66
C ILE A 144 -5.10 -7.62 -13.75
N GLU A 145 -5.42 -7.34 -15.01
CA GLU A 145 -4.61 -7.78 -16.15
C GLU A 145 -3.71 -6.66 -16.66
N LEU A 146 -2.40 -6.92 -16.73
CA LEU A 146 -1.44 -6.03 -17.37
C LEU A 146 -1.33 -6.37 -18.87
N LYS A 147 -2.17 -5.72 -19.69
CA LYS A 147 -2.17 -5.94 -21.14
C LYS A 147 -0.95 -5.31 -21.81
N ARG A 148 -0.57 -5.89 -22.95
CA ARG A 148 0.50 -5.37 -23.81
C ARG A 148 0.11 -5.42 -25.28
N GLN A 149 0.48 -4.38 -26.01
CA GLN A 149 0.34 -4.34 -27.47
C GLN A 149 1.50 -3.56 -28.09
N THR A 150 2.07 -4.09 -29.18
CA THR A 150 3.12 -3.44 -29.96
C THR A 150 2.69 -2.04 -30.38
N ASN A 151 3.58 -1.05 -30.24
CA ASN A 151 3.34 0.38 -30.49
C ASN A 151 2.33 1.09 -29.58
N ARG A 152 1.62 0.37 -28.70
CA ARG A 152 0.73 0.96 -27.68
C ARG A 152 1.40 1.00 -26.32
N GLY A 153 2.11 -0.08 -25.94
CA GLY A 153 2.75 -0.22 -24.63
C GLY A 153 1.97 -1.15 -23.70
N HIS A 154 2.04 -0.87 -22.39
CA HIS A 154 1.44 -1.63 -21.30
C HIS A 154 0.39 -0.80 -20.58
N TRP A 155 -0.78 -1.37 -20.30
CA TRP A 155 -1.88 -0.74 -19.55
C TRP A 155 -2.60 -1.78 -18.70
N LEU A 156 -3.33 -1.32 -17.68
CA LEU A 156 -4.13 -2.18 -16.82
C LEU A 156 -5.56 -2.31 -17.36
N GLU A 157 -6.11 -3.52 -17.30
CA GLU A 157 -7.54 -3.81 -17.42
C GLU A 157 -8.05 -4.39 -16.10
N PHE A 158 -9.10 -3.77 -15.54
CA PHE A 158 -9.60 -4.07 -14.20
C PHE A 158 -11.03 -3.57 -14.01
N GLU A 159 -11.73 -4.18 -13.05
CA GLU A 159 -12.92 -3.60 -12.42
C GLU A 159 -12.51 -2.65 -11.29
N GLU A 160 -13.33 -1.63 -11.03
CA GLU A 160 -13.00 -0.59 -10.05
C GLU A 160 -12.80 -1.16 -8.64
N SER A 161 -13.57 -2.19 -8.23
CA SER A 161 -13.41 -2.84 -6.92
C SER A 161 -12.06 -3.56 -6.77
N GLN A 162 -11.55 -4.18 -7.85
CA GLN A 162 -10.25 -4.84 -7.89
C GLN A 162 -9.12 -3.80 -7.76
N TYR A 163 -9.18 -2.71 -8.52
CA TYR A 163 -8.22 -1.62 -8.44
C TYR A 163 -8.13 -1.01 -7.04
N ARG A 164 -9.28 -0.67 -6.44
CA ARG A 164 -9.30 -0.09 -5.10
C ARG A 164 -8.72 -1.05 -4.06
N THR A 165 -9.02 -2.35 -4.17
CA THR A 165 -8.45 -3.38 -3.28
C THR A 165 -6.93 -3.51 -3.45
N ALA A 166 -6.43 -3.51 -4.69
CA ALA A 166 -4.99 -3.52 -4.95
C ALA A 166 -4.30 -2.28 -4.38
N LEU A 167 -4.90 -1.10 -4.53
CA LEU A 167 -4.38 0.16 -4.00
C LEU A 167 -4.33 0.18 -2.46
N ILE A 168 -5.40 -0.27 -1.80
CA ILE A 168 -5.47 -0.37 -0.33
C ILE A 168 -4.34 -1.28 0.19
N ASN A 169 -4.21 -2.47 -0.39
CA ASN A 169 -3.18 -3.43 0.04
C ASN A 169 -1.77 -2.91 -0.24
N PHE A 170 -1.55 -2.29 -1.40
CA PHE A 170 -0.28 -1.63 -1.70
C PHE A 170 0.07 -0.57 -0.65
N ILE A 171 -0.88 0.28 -0.26
CA ILE A 171 -0.67 1.29 0.78
C ILE A 171 -0.30 0.64 2.11
N PHE A 172 -1.04 -0.38 2.57
CA PHE A 172 -0.73 -1.06 3.83
C PHE A 172 0.61 -1.79 3.83
N GLU A 173 1.02 -2.34 2.69
CA GLU A 173 2.31 -3.02 2.56
C GLU A 173 3.49 -2.05 2.51
N HIS A 174 3.27 -0.79 2.10
CA HIS A 174 4.34 0.15 1.70
C HIS A 174 4.38 1.44 2.52
N VAL A 175 3.36 1.71 3.34
CA VAL A 175 3.22 2.94 4.13
C VAL A 175 3.01 2.58 5.59
N GLU A 176 3.95 3.04 6.43
CA GLU A 176 3.84 2.92 7.88
C GLU A 176 2.60 3.65 8.40
N ARG A 177 1.95 3.08 9.42
CA ARG A 177 0.65 3.56 9.92
C ARG A 177 0.68 5.03 10.33
N GLU A 178 1.78 5.49 10.92
CA GLU A 178 1.96 6.86 11.40
C GLU A 178 2.00 7.87 10.24
N HIS A 179 2.37 7.43 9.03
CA HIS A 179 2.48 8.28 7.85
C HIS A 179 1.31 8.11 6.88
N LEU A 180 0.32 7.26 7.19
CA LEU A 180 -0.82 7.01 6.31
C LEU A 180 -1.55 8.29 5.93
N ILE A 181 -1.81 9.18 6.91
CA ILE A 181 -2.56 10.42 6.67
C ILE A 181 -1.82 11.31 5.65
N GLU A 182 -0.54 11.59 5.90
CA GLU A 182 0.27 12.45 5.04
C GLU A 182 0.42 11.87 3.64
N LYS A 183 0.64 10.55 3.54
CA LYS A 183 0.87 9.87 2.26
C LYS A 183 -0.42 9.70 1.45
N VAL A 184 -1.54 9.43 2.12
CA VAL A 184 -2.84 9.35 1.45
C VAL A 184 -3.25 10.73 0.94
N ASP A 185 -3.03 11.81 1.68
CA ASP A 185 -3.31 13.17 1.21
C ASP A 185 -2.40 13.59 0.05
N GLU A 186 -1.11 13.19 0.07
CA GLU A 186 -0.18 13.36 -1.05
C GLU A 186 -0.61 12.58 -2.30
N MET A 187 -1.12 11.36 -2.14
CA MET A 187 -1.55 10.50 -3.24
C MET A 187 -2.93 10.85 -3.78
N LEU A 188 -3.86 11.25 -2.91
CA LEU A 188 -5.28 11.46 -3.17
C LEU A 188 -5.67 12.91 -2.87
N TYR A 189 -5.03 13.86 -3.58
CA TYR A 189 -5.24 15.30 -3.41
C TYR A 189 -6.72 15.68 -3.24
N GLY A 190 -7.03 16.33 -2.12
CA GLY A 190 -8.36 16.89 -1.85
C GLY A 190 -9.32 15.97 -1.08
N ASN A 191 -8.79 15.01 -0.32
CA ASN A 191 -9.55 14.24 0.66
C ASN A 191 -9.35 14.79 2.07
N ASP A 192 -10.46 15.05 2.76
CA ASP A 192 -10.45 15.48 4.16
C ASP A 192 -10.42 14.24 5.07
N TRP A 193 -9.23 13.66 5.25
CA TRP A 193 -9.03 12.47 6.07
C TRP A 193 -9.51 12.68 7.52
N SER A 194 -9.25 13.86 8.09
CA SER A 194 -9.67 14.21 9.44
C SER A 194 -11.20 14.18 9.58
N PHE A 195 -11.92 14.70 8.57
CA PHE A 195 -13.38 14.62 8.54
C PHE A 195 -13.89 13.17 8.44
N ILE A 196 -13.30 12.34 7.59
CA ILE A 196 -13.71 10.94 7.43
C ILE A 196 -13.54 10.19 8.75
N ASN A 197 -12.38 10.32 9.40
CA ASN A 197 -12.12 9.70 10.70
C ASN A 197 -13.10 10.17 11.78
N ALA A 198 -13.33 11.47 11.87
CA ALA A 198 -14.29 12.03 12.82
C ALA A 198 -15.70 11.49 12.59
N THR A 199 -16.10 11.34 11.32
CA THR A 199 -17.41 10.79 10.95
C THR A 199 -17.55 9.34 11.38
N ILE A 200 -16.52 8.50 11.16
CA ILE A 200 -16.55 7.10 11.62
C ILE A 200 -16.67 7.05 13.14
N ILE A 201 -15.85 7.81 13.87
CA ILE A 201 -15.88 7.87 15.35
C ILE A 201 -17.25 8.31 15.89
N ASP A 202 -17.87 9.30 15.25
CA ASP A 202 -19.19 9.76 15.66
C ASP A 202 -20.26 8.69 15.41
N VAL A 203 -20.20 7.95 14.30
CA VAL A 203 -21.13 6.85 14.05
C VAL A 203 -20.88 5.66 14.99
N GLU A 204 -19.62 5.31 15.29
CA GLU A 204 -19.29 4.33 16.33
C GLU A 204 -19.94 4.68 17.68
N ARG A 205 -19.87 5.96 18.07
CA ARG A 205 -20.52 6.47 19.29
C ARG A 205 -22.04 6.36 19.22
N ASP A 206 -22.64 6.78 18.10
CA ASP A 206 -24.10 6.74 17.91
C ASP A 206 -24.65 5.30 17.97
N TRP A 207 -23.86 4.33 17.51
CA TRP A 207 -24.21 2.90 17.48
C TRP A 207 -23.78 2.13 18.72
N GLY A 208 -22.98 2.73 19.61
CA GLY A 208 -22.44 2.05 20.78
C GLY A 208 -21.46 0.91 20.45
N ILE A 209 -20.86 0.94 19.26
CA ILE A 209 -19.89 -0.08 18.80
C ILE A 209 -18.48 0.52 18.74
N LYS A 210 -17.48 -0.36 18.66
CA LYS A 210 -16.10 0.06 18.41
C LYS A 210 -15.41 -0.91 17.46
N LEU A 211 -14.93 -0.39 16.34
CA LEU A 211 -14.09 -1.11 15.40
C LEU A 211 -12.70 -1.32 16.01
N ASN A 212 -12.08 -2.45 15.66
CA ASN A 212 -10.66 -2.61 15.92
C ASN A 212 -9.84 -1.68 15.01
N ASP A 213 -8.61 -1.37 15.42
CA ASP A 213 -7.76 -0.40 14.73
C ASP A 213 -7.57 -0.73 13.24
N GLN A 214 -7.44 -2.02 12.88
CA GLN A 214 -7.26 -2.43 11.49
C GLN A 214 -8.54 -2.22 10.66
N SER A 215 -9.70 -2.57 11.20
CA SER A 215 -11.00 -2.40 10.53
C SER A 215 -11.32 -0.91 10.36
N PHE A 216 -11.02 -0.10 11.38
CA PHE A 216 -11.13 1.35 11.32
C PHE A 216 -10.25 1.94 10.20
N LEU A 217 -8.96 1.57 10.16
CA LEU A 217 -8.03 2.05 9.14
C LEU A 217 -8.44 1.61 7.73
N ASN A 218 -8.83 0.34 7.56
CA ASN A 218 -9.33 -0.18 6.29
C ASN A 218 -10.55 0.61 5.81
N LEU A 219 -11.52 0.85 6.70
CA LEU A 219 -12.72 1.60 6.38
C LEU A 219 -12.40 3.05 5.99
N ALA A 220 -11.61 3.76 6.80
CA ALA A 220 -11.21 5.14 6.52
C ALA A 220 -10.46 5.27 5.19
N LEU A 221 -9.53 4.36 4.91
CA LEU A 221 -8.78 4.34 3.66
C LEU A 221 -9.69 4.02 2.46
N SER A 222 -10.56 3.01 2.58
CA SER A 222 -11.50 2.65 1.52
C SER A 222 -12.45 3.81 1.19
N LEU A 223 -12.99 4.50 2.21
CA LEU A 223 -13.88 5.66 2.02
C LEU A 223 -13.13 6.80 1.35
N SER A 224 -11.89 7.06 1.77
CA SER A 224 -11.03 8.08 1.13
C SER A 224 -10.84 7.79 -0.36
N ILE A 225 -10.44 6.57 -0.70
CA ILE A 225 -10.26 6.17 -2.11
C ILE A 225 -11.58 6.27 -2.88
N SER A 226 -12.69 5.88 -2.27
CA SER A 226 -14.01 5.91 -2.91
C SER A 226 -14.46 7.34 -3.20
N ILE A 227 -14.29 8.27 -2.27
CA ILE A 227 -14.53 9.71 -2.50
C ILE A 227 -13.67 10.24 -3.64
N TYR A 228 -12.38 9.89 -3.66
CA TYR A 228 -11.45 10.32 -4.70
C TYR A 228 -11.88 9.82 -6.09
N ARG A 229 -12.30 8.56 -6.19
CA ARG A 229 -12.72 7.94 -7.46
C ARG A 229 -14.12 8.37 -7.90
N LEU A 230 -15.04 8.60 -6.98
CA LEU A 230 -16.36 9.17 -7.29
C LEU A 230 -16.25 10.59 -7.86
N LYS A 231 -15.33 11.42 -7.36
CA LYS A 231 -15.04 12.74 -7.95
C LYS A 231 -14.51 12.66 -9.39
N GLN A 232 -14.04 11.49 -9.82
CA GLN A 232 -13.57 11.21 -11.19
C GLN A 232 -14.63 10.50 -12.05
N ASP A 233 -15.86 10.35 -11.55
CA ASP A 233 -16.93 9.59 -12.20
C ASP A 233 -16.54 8.12 -12.44
N LYS A 234 -15.85 7.52 -11.45
CA LYS A 234 -15.40 6.12 -11.45
C LYS A 234 -16.04 5.33 -10.28
N PRO A 235 -17.37 5.13 -10.27
CA PRO A 235 -18.02 4.33 -9.23
C PRO A 235 -17.72 2.84 -9.41
N VAL A 236 -17.85 2.09 -8.32
CA VAL A 236 -17.89 0.62 -8.39
C VAL A 236 -19.15 0.18 -9.15
N SER A 237 -18.95 -0.62 -10.18
CA SER A 237 -19.99 -1.20 -11.06
C SER A 237 -20.50 -2.56 -10.58
N GLN A 238 -19.77 -3.21 -9.66
CA GLN A 238 -20.05 -4.57 -9.23
C GLN A 238 -21.46 -4.70 -8.63
N VAL A 239 -22.20 -5.68 -9.16
CA VAL A 239 -23.54 -6.03 -8.66
C VAL A 239 -23.39 -7.02 -7.52
N TYR A 240 -24.04 -6.71 -6.41
CA TYR A 240 -24.06 -7.54 -5.22
C TYR A 240 -25.49 -8.05 -4.95
N ASP A 241 -25.60 -9.15 -4.21
CA ASP A 241 -26.89 -9.66 -3.77
C ASP A 241 -27.55 -8.65 -2.83
N SER A 242 -28.83 -8.37 -3.07
CA SER A 242 -29.68 -7.53 -2.22
C SER A 242 -29.76 -8.01 -0.77
N ALA A 243 -29.49 -9.28 -0.49
CA ALA A 243 -29.44 -9.85 0.86
C ALA A 243 -28.43 -9.12 1.78
N ILE A 244 -27.47 -8.38 1.22
CA ILE A 244 -26.54 -7.56 2.00
C ILE A 244 -27.24 -6.51 2.88
N ARG A 245 -28.46 -6.10 2.52
CA ARG A 245 -29.28 -5.14 3.27
C ARG A 245 -29.80 -5.70 4.59
N ASP A 246 -29.75 -7.02 4.76
CA ASP A 246 -30.21 -7.69 5.98
C ASP A 246 -29.14 -7.66 7.09
N TYR A 247 -27.91 -7.23 6.77
CA TYR A 247 -26.80 -7.15 7.70
C TYR A 247 -26.73 -5.78 8.40
N ASN A 248 -26.38 -5.76 9.68
CA ASN A 248 -26.24 -4.52 10.46
C ASN A 248 -25.13 -3.61 9.90
N GLU A 249 -24.10 -4.22 9.33
CA GLU A 249 -22.99 -3.55 8.66
C GLU A 249 -23.48 -2.64 7.54
N TYR A 250 -24.56 -3.02 6.83
CA TYR A 250 -25.16 -2.18 5.79
C TYR A 250 -25.68 -0.86 6.34
N TYR A 251 -26.42 -0.91 7.46
CA TYR A 251 -26.96 0.28 8.10
C TYR A 251 -25.87 1.13 8.77
N PHE A 252 -24.85 0.49 9.34
CA PHE A 252 -23.68 1.19 9.90
C PHE A 252 -22.93 1.97 8.82
N ILE A 253 -22.57 1.30 7.71
CA ILE A 253 -21.91 1.93 6.56
C ILE A 253 -22.78 3.03 5.94
N SER A 254 -24.09 2.78 5.80
CA SER A 254 -25.03 3.77 5.27
C SER A 254 -25.08 5.03 6.13
N SER A 255 -24.98 4.90 7.45
CA SER A 255 -24.95 6.03 8.39
C SER A 255 -23.70 6.89 8.21
N ILE A 256 -22.54 6.27 7.98
CA ILE A 256 -21.28 6.96 7.69
C ILE A 256 -21.38 7.69 6.36
N ILE A 257 -21.79 6.97 5.31
CA ILE A 257 -21.89 7.52 3.95
C ILE A 257 -22.86 8.70 3.92
N HIS A 258 -24.02 8.60 4.58
CA HIS A 258 -24.99 9.69 4.64
C HIS A 258 -24.39 10.99 5.20
N LYS A 259 -23.60 10.90 6.29
CA LYS A 259 -22.90 12.06 6.87
C LYS A 259 -21.83 12.63 5.90
N ILE A 260 -21.14 11.76 5.16
CA ILE A 260 -20.14 12.15 4.15
C ILE A 260 -20.81 12.87 2.97
N GLU A 261 -21.87 12.30 2.39
CA GLU A 261 -22.65 12.87 1.28
C GLU A 261 -23.14 14.27 1.62
N ALA A 262 -23.74 14.44 2.81
CA ALA A 262 -24.26 15.73 3.27
C ALA A 262 -23.16 16.81 3.35
N ARG A 263 -21.95 16.45 3.77
CA ARG A 263 -20.84 17.41 3.95
C ARG A 263 -20.09 17.71 2.66
N LEU A 264 -19.85 16.71 1.84
CA LEU A 264 -19.03 16.80 0.63
C LEU A 264 -19.84 17.09 -0.62
N GLN A 265 -21.18 17.04 -0.55
CA GLN A 265 -22.08 17.27 -1.68
C GLN A 265 -21.78 16.32 -2.86
N ILE A 266 -21.54 15.06 -2.53
CA ILE A 266 -21.32 13.95 -3.47
C ILE A 266 -22.41 12.90 -3.25
N GLU A 267 -22.72 12.12 -4.28
CA GLU A 267 -23.68 11.02 -4.23
C GLU A 267 -22.95 9.69 -4.28
N PHE A 268 -23.29 8.80 -3.35
CA PHE A 268 -22.82 7.42 -3.32
C PHE A 268 -23.90 6.50 -3.89
N PRO A 269 -23.65 5.88 -5.06
CA PRO A 269 -24.49 4.80 -5.57
C PRO A 269 -24.61 3.66 -4.57
N GLU A 270 -25.70 2.88 -4.66
CA GLU A 270 -25.89 1.70 -3.82
C GLU A 270 -24.75 0.68 -3.91
N THR A 271 -24.14 0.55 -5.09
CA THR A 271 -22.98 -0.32 -5.31
C THR A 271 -21.76 0.08 -4.46
N GLU A 272 -21.58 1.36 -4.16
CA GLU A 272 -20.52 1.85 -3.27
C GLU A 272 -20.79 1.47 -1.81
N LYS A 273 -22.05 1.58 -1.36
CA LYS A 273 -22.44 1.14 -0.01
C LYS A 273 -22.13 -0.35 0.16
N TYR A 274 -22.51 -1.17 -0.82
CA TYR A 274 -22.23 -2.60 -0.80
C TYR A 274 -20.73 -2.89 -0.79
N TYR A 275 -19.93 -2.20 -1.61
CA TYR A 275 -18.48 -2.33 -1.60
C TYR A 275 -17.89 -2.13 -0.20
N HIS A 276 -18.30 -1.08 0.52
CA HIS A 276 -17.83 -0.83 1.88
C HIS A 276 -18.32 -1.86 2.90
N VAL A 277 -19.54 -2.38 2.74
CA VAL A 277 -20.03 -3.48 3.58
C VAL A 277 -19.19 -4.74 3.38
N PHE A 278 -18.85 -5.11 2.15
CA PHE A 278 -17.95 -6.25 1.89
C PHE A 278 -16.56 -6.04 2.46
N GLN A 279 -16.01 -4.82 2.34
CA GLN A 279 -14.72 -4.49 2.96
C GLN A 279 -14.79 -4.60 4.48
N LEU A 280 -15.88 -4.14 5.09
CA LEU A 280 -16.09 -4.26 6.53
C LEU A 280 -16.22 -5.73 6.93
N LEU A 281 -17.12 -6.50 6.32
CA LEU A 281 -17.32 -7.92 6.63
C LEU A 281 -16.04 -8.76 6.43
N GLY A 282 -15.28 -8.50 5.36
CA GLY A 282 -14.01 -9.17 5.10
C GLY A 282 -12.86 -8.77 6.04
N SER A 283 -12.95 -7.60 6.68
CA SER A 283 -11.96 -7.11 7.66
C SER A 283 -12.39 -7.32 9.12
N SER A 284 -13.65 -7.67 9.35
CA SER A 284 -14.28 -7.70 10.67
C SER A 284 -14.13 -9.04 11.39
N ARG A 285 -13.42 -9.00 12.51
CA ARG A 285 -13.89 -9.61 13.77
C ARG A 285 -14.28 -8.44 14.68
N LEU A 286 -15.56 -8.07 14.68
CA LEU A 286 -16.10 -7.00 15.54
C LEU A 286 -15.96 -7.43 17.00
N LEU A 287 -15.44 -6.53 17.86
CA LEU A 287 -15.35 -6.74 19.30
C LEU A 287 -16.52 -6.01 19.95
N ASP A 288 -17.53 -6.77 20.39
CA ASP A 288 -18.61 -6.21 21.20
C ASP A 288 -18.06 -5.77 22.56
N LEU A 289 -18.27 -4.50 22.90
CA LEU A 289 -17.91 -3.93 24.20
C LEU A 289 -19.14 -3.80 25.09
N GLN A 290 -19.89 -4.88 25.30
CA GLN A 290 -20.87 -4.93 26.39
C GLN A 290 -20.88 -6.31 27.10
N GLN A 291 -20.23 -6.31 28.27
CA GLN A 291 -20.42 -7.20 29.44
C GLN A 291 -20.28 -8.73 29.29
N GLY A 292 -19.21 -9.25 29.91
CA GLY A 292 -19.24 -10.50 30.67
C GLY A 292 -19.32 -11.80 29.86
N ASP A 293 -18.16 -12.33 29.49
CA ASP A 293 -18.01 -13.64 28.85
C ASP A 293 -18.73 -14.76 29.60
N VAL A 294 -19.69 -15.40 28.94
CA VAL A 294 -19.90 -16.86 29.03
C VAL A 294 -20.18 -17.39 27.63
N TRP A 295 -19.19 -18.04 27.04
CA TRP A 295 -19.32 -18.79 25.80
C TRP A 295 -19.91 -20.17 26.12
N PHE A 296 -21.07 -20.51 25.54
CA PHE A 296 -21.52 -21.90 25.50
C PHE A 296 -21.19 -22.50 24.15
N ASP A 297 -20.40 -23.58 24.19
CA ASP A 297 -20.09 -24.46 23.08
C ASP A 297 -20.97 -25.71 23.25
N ASP A 298 -21.91 -25.94 22.33
CA ASP A 298 -22.73 -27.16 22.33
C ASP A 298 -22.30 -28.20 21.28
N GLY A 299 -21.21 -27.93 20.55
CA GLY A 299 -20.65 -28.91 19.64
C GLY A 299 -21.49 -29.23 18.39
N SER A 300 -22.45 -28.38 17.99
CA SER A 300 -23.11 -28.54 16.67
C SER A 300 -23.39 -27.21 15.95
N GLU A 301 -22.92 -27.15 14.69
CA GLU A 301 -23.23 -26.18 13.61
C GLU A 301 -22.82 -24.69 13.75
N ASN A 302 -21.86 -24.32 12.89
CA ASN A 302 -21.48 -22.94 12.53
C ASN A 302 -22.65 -22.13 11.92
N ARG A 303 -23.49 -21.49 12.74
CA ARG A 303 -24.21 -20.26 12.36
C ARG A 303 -24.30 -19.33 13.57
N ARG A 304 -23.87 -18.07 13.41
CA ARG A 304 -24.09 -16.99 14.40
C ARG A 304 -24.95 -15.92 13.73
N TYR A 305 -26.10 -15.62 14.32
CA TYR A 305 -26.97 -14.51 13.95
C TYR A 305 -26.84 -13.40 15.01
N PHE A 306 -26.85 -12.15 14.58
CA PHE A 306 -27.00 -10.98 15.46
C PHE A 306 -28.45 -10.50 15.35
N CYS A 307 -29.15 -10.36 16.48
CA CYS A 307 -30.50 -9.79 16.53
C CYS A 307 -30.58 -8.89 17.77
N GLN A 308 -30.89 -7.61 17.57
CA GLN A 308 -31.17 -6.69 18.68
C GLN A 308 -32.68 -6.64 18.96
N GLU A 309 -32.99 -7.19 20.14
CA GLU A 309 -34.15 -6.99 21.02
C GLU A 309 -35.56 -7.48 20.65
N THR A 310 -36.01 -8.38 21.54
CA THR A 310 -37.38 -8.60 22.02
C THR A 310 -38.39 -9.20 21.05
N ALA A 311 -38.40 -10.54 20.99
CA ALA A 311 -39.66 -11.29 20.91
C ALA A 311 -39.47 -12.67 21.53
N VAL A 312 -39.91 -12.80 22.78
CA VAL A 312 -40.46 -14.07 23.26
C VAL A 312 -41.60 -14.44 22.30
N ASP A 313 -41.67 -15.72 21.94
CA ASP A 313 -42.62 -16.37 21.03
C ASP A 313 -42.37 -16.23 19.51
N CYS A 314 -41.47 -17.08 19.00
CA CYS A 314 -41.66 -17.75 17.70
C CYS A 314 -41.09 -19.17 17.76
N GLY A 315 -41.60 -19.98 18.71
CA GLY A 315 -41.63 -21.42 18.49
C GLY A 315 -42.75 -21.72 17.51
N ASP A 316 -42.46 -21.77 16.21
CA ASP A 316 -43.22 -22.51 15.16
C ASP A 316 -42.81 -22.19 13.70
N ALA A 317 -41.52 -21.96 13.42
CA ALA A 317 -41.04 -21.76 12.03
C ALA A 317 -40.00 -22.78 11.55
N LEU A 318 -40.01 -24.01 12.10
CA LEU A 318 -39.10 -25.10 11.72
C LEU A 318 -39.68 -26.08 10.67
N SER A 319 -40.73 -25.70 9.92
CA SER A 319 -41.38 -26.62 8.96
C SER A 319 -41.46 -26.13 7.50
N TYR A 320 -40.95 -24.94 7.19
CA TYR A 320 -40.95 -24.40 5.84
C TYR A 320 -39.54 -23.94 5.49
N PHE A 321 -38.73 -24.80 4.88
CA PHE A 321 -37.78 -24.46 3.80
C PHE A 321 -37.02 -25.75 3.44
N ARG A 322 -37.75 -26.69 2.80
CA ARG A 322 -37.17 -27.63 1.85
C ARG A 322 -37.06 -26.91 0.52
N GLY A 323 -35.86 -26.86 -0.06
CA GLY A 323 -35.69 -26.42 -1.45
C GLY A 323 -34.34 -25.77 -1.71
N ASP A 324 -33.36 -26.61 -2.04
CA ASP A 324 -32.30 -26.39 -3.02
C ASP A 324 -31.63 -25.01 -3.11
N CYS A 325 -30.39 -24.92 -2.62
CA CYS A 325 -29.30 -24.27 -3.34
C CYS A 325 -27.94 -24.82 -2.88
N PHE A 326 -27.27 -25.49 -3.83
CA PHE A 326 -25.96 -26.11 -3.70
C PHE A 326 -24.82 -25.08 -3.79
N GLY A 327 -23.87 -25.24 -2.87
CA GLY A 327 -22.49 -24.73 -2.73
C GLY A 327 -21.76 -23.93 -3.81
N LEU A 328 -20.83 -23.09 -3.32
CA LEU A 328 -19.41 -23.20 -3.69
C LEU A 328 -18.49 -22.64 -2.57
N LEU A 329 -17.69 -23.55 -2.01
CA LEU A 329 -16.52 -23.33 -1.14
C LEU A 329 -15.33 -22.84 -1.97
N VAL A 330 -14.46 -22.01 -1.37
CA VAL A 330 -13.00 -22.24 -1.39
C VAL A 330 -12.39 -21.80 -0.03
N CYS A 331 -11.72 -22.75 0.63
CA CYS A 331 -10.89 -22.59 1.82
C CYS A 331 -9.51 -22.01 1.49
N CYS A 332 -8.92 -21.22 2.41
CA CYS A 332 -7.47 -21.07 2.51
C CYS A 332 -6.89 -22.18 3.41
N ALA A 333 -5.78 -22.75 2.95
CA ALA A 333 -4.91 -23.64 3.70
C ALA A 333 -3.73 -22.85 4.30
N VAL A 334 -3.26 -23.37 5.43
CA VAL A 334 -2.08 -23.03 6.26
C VAL A 334 -2.28 -21.97 7.32
#